data_AF-A0A6L8G7X9-F1
#
_entry.id   AF-A0A6L8G7X9-F1
#
_cell.length_a   1.000
_cell.length_b   1.000
_cell.length_c   1.000
_cell.angle_alpha   90.00
_cell.angle_beta   90.00
_cell.angle_gamma   90.00
#
_symmetry.space_group_name_H-M   'P 1'
#
loop_
_entity.id
_entity.type
_entity.pdbx_description
1 polymer ?
#
loop_
_entity_poly.entity_id
_entity_poly.type
_entity_poly.pdbx_seq_one_letter_code
_entity_poly.pdbx_strand_id
1 'polypeptide(L)'
;TTSDMAKCFVIFWCLLAFIATGFEHSVANMTIFAVSLLSGSETAVTTMEVIHNLVFVTAGNVVAGSLIMGVGYWVAAGCPRHGQASQKASVASKVQRDVQWR
;
A
#
# COMPACT_ATOMS: atom_id res chain seq x y z
N THR A 1 13.34 6.33 7.90
CA THR A 1 14.41 5.31 7.99
C THR A 1 15.14 5.26 6.66
N THR A 2 16.48 5.27 6.69
CA THR A 2 17.35 5.24 5.49
C THR A 2 17.82 3.83 5.14
N SER A 3 17.76 2.87 6.06
CA SER A 3 18.19 1.49 5.87
C SER A 3 17.09 0.60 5.29
N ASP A 4 17.38 -0.10 4.20
CA ASP A 4 16.38 -0.94 3.50
C ASP A 4 15.94 -2.14 4.33
N MET A 5 16.86 -2.75 5.10
CA MET A 5 16.50 -3.80 6.06
C MET A 5 15.46 -3.34 7.08
N ALA A 6 15.58 -2.12 7.59
CA ALA A 6 14.61 -1.61 8.56
C ALA A 6 13.24 -1.39 7.92
N LYS A 7 13.18 -0.94 6.66
CA LYS A 7 11.90 -0.81 5.92
C LYS A 7 11.26 -2.19 5.70
N CYS A 8 12.05 -3.18 5.26
CA CYS A 8 11.55 -4.54 5.07
C CYS A 8 10.99 -5.14 6.36
N PHE A 9 11.68 -4.95 7.48
CA PHE A 9 11.24 -5.47 8.78
C PHE A 9 9.93 -4.82 9.26
N VAL A 10 9.79 -3.51 9.08
CA VAL A 10 8.54 -2.78 9.39
C VAL A 10 7.40 -3.28 8.52
N ILE A 11 7.61 -3.41 7.21
CA ILE A 11 6.58 -3.91 6.28
C ILE A 11 6.19 -5.34 6.65
N PHE A 12 7.17 -6.22 6.92
CA PHE A 12 6.92 -7.59 7.33
C PHE A 12 6.02 -7.66 8.57
N TRP A 13 6.35 -6.90 9.63
CA TRP A 13 5.57 -6.94 10.86
C TRP A 13 4.17 -6.33 10.69
N CYS A 14 4.03 -5.27 9.90
CA CYS A 14 2.73 -4.71 9.56
C CYS A 14 1.85 -5.69 8.78
N LEU A 15 2.42 -6.39 7.79
CA LEU A 15 1.71 -7.41 7.02
C LEU A 15 1.33 -8.61 7.89
N LEU A 16 2.23 -9.04 8.78
CA LEU A 16 1.97 -10.11 9.73
C LEU A 16 0.78 -9.78 10.63
N ALA A 17 0.77 -8.59 11.24
CA ALA A 17 -0.34 -8.15 12.09
C ALA A 17 -1.66 -8.04 11.32
N PHE A 18 -1.61 -7.59 10.07
CA PHE A 18 -2.78 -7.46 9.20
C PHE A 18 -3.41 -8.84 8.87
N ILE A 19 -2.58 -9.83 8.52
CA ILE A 19 -3.08 -11.18 8.20
C ILE A 19 -3.50 -11.92 9.48
N ALA A 20 -2.75 -11.78 10.57
CA ALA A 20 -3.05 -12.45 11.85
C ALA A 20 -4.37 -11.98 12.49
N THR A 21 -4.77 -10.74 12.23
CA THR A 21 -6.07 -10.19 12.66
C THR A 21 -7.22 -10.59 11.73
N GLY A 22 -6.93 -11.25 10.61
CA GLY A 22 -7.95 -11.72 9.67
C GLY A 22 -8.52 -10.62 8.78
N PHE A 23 -7.81 -9.50 8.59
CA PHE A 23 -8.26 -8.48 7.65
C PHE A 23 -8.16 -8.96 6.20
N GLU A 24 -9.18 -8.64 5.42
CA GLU A 24 -9.24 -9.04 4.02
C GLU A 24 -8.51 -8.04 3.12
N HIS A 25 -7.65 -8.56 2.24
CA HIS A 25 -6.89 -7.75 1.29
C HIS A 25 -7.43 -7.96 -0.12
N SER A 26 -7.99 -6.91 -0.73
CA SER A 26 -8.64 -6.98 -2.05
C SER A 26 -7.75 -7.61 -3.12
N VAL A 27 -6.46 -7.25 -3.14
CA VAL A 27 -5.49 -7.77 -4.12
C VAL A 27 -5.12 -9.23 -3.81
N ALA A 28 -5.04 -9.62 -2.54
CA ALA A 28 -4.80 -11.02 -2.19
C ALA A 28 -6.01 -11.88 -2.60
N ASN A 29 -7.23 -11.42 -2.31
CA ASN A 29 -8.47 -12.13 -2.65
C ASN A 29 -8.61 -12.32 -4.17
N MET A 30 -8.17 -11.35 -4.99
CA MET A 30 -8.09 -11.53 -6.45
C MET A 30 -7.20 -12.73 -6.86
N THR A 31 -6.05 -12.93 -6.23
CA THR A 31 -5.18 -14.06 -6.54
C THR A 31 -5.76 -15.40 -6.07
N ILE A 32 -6.42 -15.43 -4.92
CA ILE A 32 -7.13 -16.61 -4.42
C ILE A 32 -8.25 -17.01 -5.40
N PHE A 33 -9.05 -16.05 -5.86
CA PHE A 33 -10.10 -16.31 -6.84
C PHE A 33 -9.53 -16.71 -8.21
N ALA A 34 -8.44 -16.08 -8.67
CA ALA A 34 -7.78 -16.47 -9.91
C ALA A 34 -7.25 -17.91 -9.85
N VAL A 35 -6.62 -18.31 -8.74
CA VAL A 35 -6.16 -19.69 -8.53
C VAL A 35 -7.36 -20.65 -8.48
N SER A 36 -8.43 -20.30 -7.75
CA SER A 36 -9.64 -21.15 -7.68
C SER A 36 -10.28 -21.38 -9.05
N LEU A 37 -10.39 -20.33 -9.87
CA LEU A 37 -10.96 -20.42 -11.22
C LEU A 37 -10.05 -21.20 -12.18
N LEU A 38 -8.73 -21.08 -12.06
CA LEU A 38 -7.77 -21.80 -12.89
C LEU A 38 -7.57 -23.27 -12.46
N SER A 39 -7.81 -23.59 -11.19
CA SER A 39 -7.61 -24.94 -10.63
C SER A 39 -8.78 -25.90 -10.91
N GLY A 40 -9.84 -25.43 -11.58
CA GLY A 40 -10.99 -26.26 -11.94
C GLY A 40 -11.78 -26.79 -10.73
N SER A 41 -11.70 -26.12 -9.57
CA SER A 41 -12.35 -26.59 -8.35
C SER A 41 -13.88 -26.61 -8.50
N GLU A 42 -14.48 -27.79 -8.29
CA GLU A 42 -15.92 -28.11 -8.33
C GLU A 42 -16.79 -27.25 -7.39
N THR A 43 -16.17 -26.54 -6.45
CA THR A 43 -16.80 -25.50 -5.62
C THR A 43 -16.89 -24.22 -6.43
N ALA A 44 -17.92 -24.14 -7.27
CA ALA A 44 -18.23 -22.96 -8.06
C ALA A 44 -18.49 -21.75 -7.14
N VAL A 45 -17.43 -21.02 -6.80
CA VAL A 45 -17.55 -19.66 -6.26
C VAL A 45 -18.29 -18.89 -7.33
N THR A 46 -19.55 -18.55 -7.05
CA THR A 46 -20.39 -17.92 -8.06
C THR A 46 -19.78 -16.56 -8.36
N THR A 47 -19.79 -16.12 -9.62
CA THR A 47 -19.22 -14.81 -10.01
C THR A 47 -19.78 -13.67 -9.15
N MET A 48 -21.01 -13.81 -8.67
CA MET A 48 -21.65 -12.86 -7.73
C MET A 48 -21.01 -12.84 -6.33
N GLU A 49 -20.54 -13.98 -5.81
CA GLU A 49 -19.86 -14.02 -4.50
C GLU A 49 -18.46 -13.41 -4.56
N VAL A 50 -17.74 -13.66 -5.67
CA VAL A 50 -16.45 -13.00 -5.95
C VAL A 50 -16.61 -11.48 -5.94
N ILE A 51 -17.61 -10.97 -6.67
CA ILE A 51 -17.88 -9.54 -6.77
C ILE A 51 -18.30 -8.96 -5.41
N HIS A 52 -19.17 -9.64 -4.67
CA HIS A 52 -19.63 -9.14 -3.36
C HIS A 52 -18.48 -9.01 -2.36
N ASN A 53 -17.60 -10.02 -2.26
CA ASN A 53 -16.41 -9.95 -1.41
C ASN A 53 -15.46 -8.82 -1.87
N LEU A 54 -15.12 -8.77 -3.16
CA LEU A 54 -14.20 -7.75 -3.68
C LEU A 54 -14.71 -6.33 -3.46
N VAL A 55 -16.00 -6.08 -3.64
CA VAL A 55 -16.58 -4.74 -3.48
C VAL A 55 -16.50 -4.30 -2.01
N PHE A 56 -16.88 -5.16 -1.07
CA PHE A 56 -16.88 -4.81 0.36
C PHE A 56 -15.46 -4.63 0.90
N VAL A 57 -14.53 -5.52 0.52
CA VAL A 57 -13.12 -5.45 0.89
C VAL A 57 -12.42 -4.24 0.29
N THR A 58 -12.71 -3.92 -0.98
CA THR A 58 -12.14 -2.74 -1.63
C THR A 58 -12.66 -1.47 -0.98
N ALA A 59 -13.96 -1.41 -0.66
CA ALA A 59 -14.54 -0.28 0.06
C ALA A 59 -13.89 -0.09 1.44
N GLY A 60 -13.72 -1.17 2.20
CA GLY A 60 -13.04 -1.15 3.50
C GLY A 60 -11.58 -0.68 3.39
N ASN A 61 -10.83 -1.18 2.41
CA ASN A 61 -9.43 -0.78 2.19
C ASN A 61 -9.30 0.67 1.74
N VAL A 62 -10.20 1.16 0.89
CA VAL A 62 -10.26 2.58 0.49
C VAL A 62 -10.58 3.45 1.69
N VAL A 63 -11.56 3.08 2.52
CA VAL A 63 -11.93 3.81 3.75
C VAL A 63 -10.74 3.86 4.72
N ALA A 64 -10.11 2.73 5.02
CA ALA A 64 -8.97 2.69 5.93
C ALA A 64 -7.77 3.51 5.39
N GLY A 65 -7.45 3.36 4.10
CA GLY A 65 -6.33 4.07 3.47
C GLY A 65 -6.56 5.59 3.36
N SER A 66 -7.76 6.00 2.95
CA SER A 66 -8.07 7.42 2.71
C SER A 66 -8.49 8.16 3.98
N LEU A 67 -9.41 7.60 4.77
CA LEU A 67 -9.97 8.26 5.95
C LEU A 67 -9.10 8.08 7.18
N ILE A 68 -8.57 6.88 7.45
CA ILE A 68 -7.74 6.69 8.65
C ILE A 68 -6.33 7.18 8.39
N MET A 69 -5.65 6.62 7.38
CA MET A 69 -4.25 6.95 7.11
C MET A 69 -4.08 8.28 6.39
N GLY A 70 -4.90 8.56 5.36
CA GLY A 70 -4.81 9.80 4.59
C GLY A 70 -5.13 11.05 5.41
N VAL A 71 -6.30 11.08 6.07
CA VAL A 71 -6.66 12.20 6.96
C VAL A 71 -5.76 12.22 8.20
N GLY A 72 -5.46 11.07 8.80
CA GLY A 72 -4.56 10.99 9.96
C GLY A 72 -3.19 11.60 9.67
N TYR A 73 -2.60 11.28 8.51
CA TYR A 73 -1.34 11.88 8.08
C TYR A 73 -1.48 13.38 7.77
N TRP A 74 -2.58 13.79 7.13
CA TRP A 74 -2.84 15.20 6.84
C TRP A 74 -2.95 16.04 8.12
N VAL A 75 -3.62 15.52 9.15
CA VAL A 75 -3.75 16.19 10.45
C VAL A 75 -2.40 16.21 11.19
N ALA A 76 -1.67 15.11 11.18
CA ALA A 76 -0.39 14.99 11.89
C ALA A 76 0.74 15.82 11.25
N ALA A 77 0.82 15.86 9.92
CA ALA A 77 1.89 16.53 9.18
C ALA A 77 1.52 17.95 8.71
N GLY A 78 0.23 18.31 8.74
CA GLY A 78 -0.27 19.58 8.22
C GLY A 78 -0.16 19.71 6.69
N CYS A 79 -0.75 20.79 6.15
CA CYS A 79 -0.82 21.07 4.71
C CYS A 79 0.50 20.77 3.96
N PRO A 80 0.44 20.15 2.76
CA PRO A 80 1.59 19.92 1.91
C PRO A 80 2.37 21.22 1.74
N ARG A 81 3.55 21.27 2.35
CA ARG A 81 4.48 22.39 2.18
C ARG A 81 4.99 22.28 0.74
N HIS A 82 4.30 22.96 -0.19
CA HIS A 82 4.52 23.00 -1.65
C HIS A 82 5.98 23.28 -2.06
N GLY A 83 6.85 23.67 -1.12
CA GLY A 83 8.29 23.86 -1.32
C GLY A 83 9.18 22.62 -1.23
N GLN A 84 8.71 21.46 -0.76
CA GLN A 84 9.59 20.29 -0.57
C GLN A 84 10.01 19.59 -1.87
N ALA A 85 9.17 19.61 -2.93
CA ALA A 85 9.55 19.10 -4.25
C ALA A 85 10.64 19.97 -4.90
N SER A 86 10.50 21.30 -4.81
CA SER A 86 11.48 22.27 -5.32
C SER A 86 12.81 22.21 -4.56
N GLN A 87 12.78 21.96 -3.25
CA GLN A 87 13.98 21.86 -2.42
C GLN A 87 14.75 20.55 -2.68
N LYS A 88 14.04 19.43 -2.87
CA LYS A 88 14.66 18.15 -3.25
C LYS A 88 15.32 18.23 -4.64
N ALA A 89 14.70 18.93 -5.60
CA ALA A 89 15.29 19.12 -6.93
C ALA A 89 16.56 19.99 -6.91
N SER A 90 16.59 21.07 -6.11
CA SER A 90 17.77 21.93 -5.96
C SER A 90 18.93 21.23 -5.24
N VAL A 91 18.64 20.41 -4.23
CA VAL A 91 19.65 19.64 -3.50
C VAL A 91 20.21 18.51 -4.38
N ALA A 92 19.36 17.81 -5.15
CA ALA A 92 19.82 16.79 -6.08
C ALA A 92 20.74 17.36 -7.17
N SER A 93 20.45 18.55 -7.70
CA SER A 93 21.32 19.20 -8.70
C SER A 93 22.63 19.68 -8.08
N LYS A 94 22.63 20.12 -6.82
CA LYS A 94 23.84 20.51 -6.09
C LYS A 94 24.75 19.31 -5.83
N VAL A 95 24.18 18.20 -5.33
CA VAL A 95 24.91 16.93 -5.13
C VAL A 95 25.50 16.40 -6.44
N GLN A 96 24.74 16.44 -7.54
CA GLN A 96 25.24 16.01 -8.84
C GLN A 96 26.42 16.86 -9.32
N ARG A 97 26.35 18.19 -9.14
CA ARG A 97 27.46 19.08 -9.49
C ARG A 97 28.69 18.84 -8.61
N ASP A 98 28.50 18.64 -7.32
CA ASP A 98 29.60 18.40 -6.38
C ASP A 98 30.28 17.05 -6.61
N VAL A 99 29.59 16.06 -7.19
CA VAL A 99 30.16 14.79 -7.65
C VAL A 99 30.89 14.94 -8.99
N GLN A 100 30.41 15.79 -9.90
CA GLN A 100 31.00 15.96 -11.24
C GLN A 100 32.31 16.76 -11.24
N TRP A 101 32.57 17.56 -10.19
CA TRP A 101 33.82 18.32 -10.02
C TRP A 101 34.84 17.63 -9.10
N ARG A 102 34.66 16.34 -8.77
CA ARG A 102 35.62 15.50 -8.03
C ARG A 102 36.08 14.35 -8.90
#